data_AF-A0ABD5DFX3-F1
#
_entry.id   AF-A0ABD5DFX3-F1
#
_cell.length_a   1.000
_cell.length_b   1.000
_cell.length_c   1.000
_cell.angle_alpha   90.00
_cell.angle_beta   90.00
_cell.angle_gamma   90.00
#
_symmetry.space_group_name_H-M   'P 1'
#
loop_
_entity.id
_entity.type
_entity.pdbx_description
1 polymer ?
#
loop_
_entity_poly.entity_id
_entity_poly.type
_entity_poly.pdbx_seq_one_letter_code
_entity_poly.pdbx_strand_id
1 'polypeptide(L)' 'MAKVISMINWKGGVGKSTLSLHLGVGLMLGSDEHPKVLLIDLDPQSNLSY' A
#
# COMPACT_ATOMS: atom_id res chain seq x y z
N MET A 1 -16.95 -2.97 -7.26
CA MET A 1 -16.61 -3.29 -5.86
C MET A 1 -15.10 -3.21 -5.72
N ALA A 2 -14.57 -2.59 -4.67
CA ALA A 2 -13.12 -2.45 -4.50
C ALA A 2 -12.50 -3.78 -4.01
N LYS A 3 -11.30 -4.12 -4.50
CA LYS A 3 -10.51 -5.25 -3.98
C LYS A 3 -9.71 -4.77 -2.78
N VAL A 4 -9.85 -5.44 -1.64
CA VAL A 4 -9.11 -5.11 -0.41
C VAL A 4 -7.89 -6.02 -0.31
N ILE A 5 -6.72 -5.42 -0.06
CA ILE A 5 -5.43 -6.11 0.06
C ILE A 5 -4.77 -5.66 1.35
N SER A 6 -4.30 -6.59 2.18
CA SER A 6 -3.60 -6.32 3.44
C SER A 6 -2.14 -6.75 3.36
N MET A 7 -1.23 -5.85 3.73
CA MET A 7 0.21 -6.10 3.73
C MET A 7 0.66 -6.59 5.11
N ILE A 8 0.91 -7.90 5.24
CA ILE A 8 1.12 -8.56 6.54
C ILE A 8 2.49 -9.23 6.59
N ASN A 9 3.24 -8.92 7.64
CA ASN A 9 4.41 -9.66 8.08
C ASN A 9 4.68 -9.31 9.55
N TRP A 10 4.80 -10.34 10.40
CA TRP A 10 5.05 -10.19 11.84
C TRP A 10 6.42 -9.62 12.16
N LYS A 11 7.38 -9.73 11.24
CA LYS A 11 8.70 -9.09 11.37
C LYS A 11 8.62 -7.61 10.98
N GLY A 12 9.08 -6.73 11.87
CA GLY A 12 9.31 -5.31 11.59
C GLY A 12 10.51 -5.08 10.67
N GLY A 13 10.55 -3.95 9.96
CA GLY A 13 11.70 -3.56 9.13
C GLY A 13 11.86 -4.33 7.80
N VAL A 14 10.86 -5.09 7.37
CA VAL A 14 10.89 -5.87 6.12
C VAL A 14 10.34 -5.12 4.89
N GLY A 15 10.12 -3.80 5.01
CA GLY A 15 9.67 -2.96 3.90
C GLY A 15 8.16 -2.99 3.59
N LYS A 16 7.29 -3.42 4.53
CA LYS A 16 5.83 -3.47 4.31
C LYS A 16 5.23 -2.13 3.84
N SER A 17 5.50 -1.04 4.56
CA SER A 17 4.97 0.29 4.24
C SER A 17 5.54 0.80 2.91
N THR A 18 6.85 0.66 2.69
CA THR A 18 7.51 1.02 1.43
C THR A 18 6.90 0.28 0.24
N LEU A 19 6.68 -1.02 0.36
CA LEU A 19 6.06 -1.82 -0.69
C LEU A 19 4.59 -1.45 -0.91
N SER A 20 3.85 -1.14 0.17
CA SER A 20 2.45 -0.69 0.07
C SER A 20 2.32 0.58 -0.78
N LEU A 21 3.19 1.57 -0.53
CA LEU A 21 3.23 2.82 -1.29
C LEU A 21 3.53 2.58 -2.76
N HIS A 22 4.63 1.90 -3.06
CA HIS A 22 5.06 1.68 -4.44
C HIS A 22 4.09 0.79 -5.22
N LEU A 23 3.49 -0.22 -4.57
CA LEU A 23 2.47 -1.04 -5.19
C LEU A 23 1.23 -0.21 -5.54
N GLY A 24 0.79 0.67 -4.63
CA GLY A 24 -0.36 1.55 -4.88
C GLY A 24 -0.12 2.51 -6.05
N VAL A 25 1.05 3.16 -6.08
CA VAL A 25 1.46 4.04 -7.19
C VAL A 25 1.58 3.27 -8.50
N GLY A 26 2.20 2.10 -8.47
CA GLY A 26 2.36 1.23 -9.64
C GLY A 26 1.03 0.74 -10.21
N LEU A 27 0.06 0.40 -9.35
CA LEU A 27 -1.30 0.03 -9.80
C LEU A 27 -2.03 1.21 -10.45
N MET A 28 -1.89 2.41 -9.89
CA MET A 28 -2.54 3.61 -10.42
C MET A 28 -1.96 4.04 -11.78
N LEU A 29 -0.63 3.96 -11.95
CA LEU A 29 0.08 4.46 -13.12
C LEU A 29 0.33 3.39 -14.20
N GLY A 30 0.42 2.12 -13.82
CA GLY A 30 0.87 1.02 -14.68
C GLY A 30 -0.24 0.13 -15.22
N SER A 31 -1.51 0.40 -14.87
CA SER A 31 -2.67 -0.32 -15.41
C SER A 31 -3.40 0.54 -16.42
N ASP A 32 -3.76 -0.03 -17.58
CA ASP A 32 -4.57 0.65 -18.60
C ASP A 32 -5.90 1.19 -18.02
N GLU A 33 -6.43 0.51 -16.99
CA GLU A 33 -7.67 0.90 -16.31
C GLU A 33 -7.51 2.08 -15.34
N HIS A 34 -6.28 2.47 -15.00
CA HIS A 34 -5.96 3.55 -14.06
C HIS A 34 -6.83 3.53 -12.80
N PRO A 35 -6.82 2.43 -12.03
CA PRO A 35 -7.71 2.26 -10.90
C PRO A 35 -7.47 3.30 -9.82
N LYS A 36 -8.55 3.75 -9.18
CA LYS A 36 -8.46 4.55 -7.96
C LYS A 36 -7.93 3.67 -6.83
N VAL A 37 -6.79 4.04 -6.28
CA VAL A 37 -6.16 3.34 -5.16
C VAL A 37 -6.32 4.15 -3.88
N LEU A 38 -6.71 3.49 -2.80
CA LEU A 38 -6.72 4.04 -1.45
C LEU A 38 -5.71 3.27 -0.59
N LEU A 39 -4.76 3.99 -0.01
CA LEU A 39 -3.86 3.46 1.00
C LEU A 39 -4.41 3.79 2.38
N ILE A 40 -4.40 2.80 3.27
CA ILE A 40 -4.85 2.94 4.66
C ILE A 40 -3.68 2.54 5.55
N ASP A 41 -3.25 3.47 6.40
CA ASP A 41 -2.21 3.24 7.39
C ASP A 41 -2.84 2.90 8.74
N LEU A 42 -2.57 1.71 9.23
CA LEU A 42 -2.99 1.23 10.54
C LEU A 42 -1.79 0.94 11.45
N ASP A 43 -0.59 1.41 11.08
CA ASP A 43 0.60 1.32 11.90
C ASP A 43 0.74 2.59 12.75
N PRO A 44 0.86 2.49 14.09
CA PRO A 44 1.11 3.65 14.95
C PRO A 44 2.37 4.45 14.60
N GLN A 45 3.34 3.85 13.90
CA GLN A 45 4.52 4.56 13.41
C GLN A 45 4.22 5.50 12.24
N SER A 46 3.07 5.29 11.58
CA SER A 46 2.56 6.14 10.50
C SER A 46 3.52 6.34 9.32
N ASN A 47 4.46 5.41 9.11
CA ASN A 47 5.49 5.49 8.05
C ASN A 47 4.90 5.49 6.63
N LEU A 48 3.66 5.05 6.43
CA LEU A 48 3.00 5.11 5.12
C LEU A 48 2.32 6.47 4.91
N SER A 49 1.99 7.18 5.99
CA SER A 49 1.27 8.45 5.96
C SER A 49 2.19 9.68 6.03
N TYR A 50 3.41 9.52 6.54
CA TYR A 50 4.46 10.56 6.59
C TYR A 50 5.30 10.55 5.30
#